data_AF-A0AAE1VCC6-F1
#
_entry.id   AF-A0AAE1VCC6-F1
#
_cell.length_a   1.000
_cell.length_b   1.000
_cell.length_c   1.000
_cell.angle_alpha   90.00
_cell.angle_beta   90.00
_cell.angle_gamma   90.00
#
_symmetry.space_group_name_H-M   'P 1'
#
loop_
_entity.id
_entity.type
_entity.pdbx_description
1 polymer ?
#
loop_
_entity_poly.entity_id
_entity_poly.type
_entity_poly.pdbx_seq_one_letter_code
_entity_poly.pdbx_strand_id
1 'polypeptide(L)'
;MRETRDGLKADRFSRSASADTNPLVLDIDDFKILPSYQEEESDSAEGHANGIGSDALPNGNLQTPPDAGKLAQGPSSPLFPEVDTLLSLFKNSCKQLVDLRKQIDGNLSNLKTEVAVQDTEHQKTLSEIDPLVSFVVTFFTVYFDRCSISFMLLGAAFYLDKDLKFKFTEHCNVHLEKGVDGLFDSFARLDLRISSVGQTAAKIGDHLQSADALREVASQTIELIKYLMEFNSSPGDLMELSPLFSDDSRVAEAASIAQRLSLTESLFLPHKDIYIEYEQASLRQLYKAKMEELRAEVQQSSESSGTIGSSKGASMASSHQKISVTVVTEFVRLNEEAVSRCTLFSSQPAAIAANVRAVFTCLLDQVYTYITDGLERARDSLTEAAALRERFVLGTIVNRRVAAAAASAAEAAAAAGESSFRSFMVSVQRCGSSVAIVQQYFANSISRLLLPVDGAHAASCEEMAIAMSSAEGAAYKGLQQCIETVMAEVERVLSTEQKATDYRSPDNGIPPTIDQHKLDQRLRLKRDITEYGEFVCSFNTPSVDEKFEQLAMFIQLREDYKSAKLAARLSSLWPSSS
;
A
#
# COMPACT_ATOMS: atom_id res chain seq x y z
N MET A 1 2.04 -61.96 -51.50
CA MET A 1 1.36 -61.24 -50.40
C MET A 1 1.15 -59.81 -50.86
N ARG A 2 0.02 -59.44 -51.45
CA ARG A 2 -1.30 -59.09 -50.86
C ARG A 2 -1.23 -57.97 -49.81
N GLU A 3 -1.80 -56.81 -50.23
CA GLU A 3 -2.66 -55.85 -49.49
C GLU A 3 -2.04 -54.97 -48.40
N THR A 4 -1.85 -53.66 -48.66
CA THR A 4 -2.71 -52.47 -48.33
C THR A 4 -2.58 -52.00 -46.88
N ARG A 5 -2.72 -50.73 -46.45
CA ARG A 5 -2.86 -49.36 -47.00
C ARG A 5 -2.96 -48.47 -45.73
N ASP A 6 -2.41 -47.26 -45.79
CA ASP A 6 -2.65 -46.03 -44.98
C ASP A 6 -3.07 -46.08 -43.50
N GLY A 7 -2.43 -45.23 -42.69
CA GLY A 7 -2.87 -44.91 -41.33
C GLY A 7 -2.19 -43.67 -40.72
N LEU A 8 -2.84 -42.52 -40.93
CA LEU A 8 -2.66 -41.22 -40.28
C LEU A 8 -2.29 -41.31 -38.78
N LYS A 9 -1.30 -40.52 -38.33
CA LYS A 9 -1.18 -40.15 -36.91
C LYS A 9 -1.69 -38.74 -36.69
N ALA A 10 -2.83 -38.71 -36.01
CA ALA A 10 -3.59 -37.55 -35.62
C ALA A 10 -2.88 -36.68 -34.58
N ASP A 11 -3.10 -35.40 -34.79
CA ASP A 11 -3.05 -34.29 -33.87
C ASP A 11 -3.68 -34.62 -32.49
N ARG A 12 -3.00 -34.24 -31.41
CA ARG A 12 -3.59 -34.13 -30.06
C ARG A 12 -3.02 -32.92 -29.34
N PHE A 13 -3.63 -31.78 -29.63
CA PHE A 13 -3.80 -30.71 -28.64
C PHE A 13 -4.34 -31.29 -27.33
N SER A 14 -3.57 -31.14 -26.26
CA SER A 14 -4.06 -31.23 -24.88
C SER A 14 -3.86 -29.87 -24.23
N ARG A 15 -4.86 -28.99 -24.35
CA ARG A 15 -4.99 -27.81 -23.50
C ARG A 15 -5.35 -28.29 -22.09
N SER A 16 -4.42 -28.20 -21.15
CA SER A 16 -4.74 -28.14 -19.72
C SER A 16 -4.84 -26.67 -19.33
N ALA A 17 -6.05 -26.23 -19.00
CA ALA A 17 -6.28 -24.96 -18.31
C ALA A 17 -5.75 -25.10 -16.89
N SER A 18 -4.66 -24.39 -16.59
CA SER A 18 -4.17 -24.10 -15.25
C SER A 18 -4.27 -22.59 -15.07
N ALA A 19 -5.03 -22.17 -14.06
CA ALA A 19 -5.16 -20.79 -13.67
C ALA A 19 -3.86 -20.36 -12.95
N ASP A 20 -2.91 -19.84 -13.71
CA ASP A 20 -1.74 -19.15 -13.16
C ASP A 20 -1.93 -17.64 -13.31
N THR A 21 -2.28 -17.00 -12.20
CA THR A 21 -2.10 -15.56 -11.98
C THR A 21 -0.61 -15.23 -11.95
N ASN A 22 -0.02 -14.96 -13.11
CA ASN A 22 1.31 -14.38 -13.25
C ASN A 22 1.20 -12.86 -13.52
N PRO A 23 1.84 -11.99 -12.72
CA PRO A 23 2.01 -10.59 -13.08
C PRO A 23 3.22 -10.45 -14.03
N LEU A 24 2.96 -9.86 -15.21
CA LEU A 24 3.96 -9.39 -16.19
C LEU A 24 5.01 -10.43 -16.64
N VAL A 25 4.58 -11.38 -17.45
CA VAL A 25 5.45 -11.96 -18.48
C VAL A 25 5.57 -10.91 -19.57
N LEU A 26 6.73 -10.25 -19.68
CA LEU A 26 7.01 -9.33 -20.79
C LEU A 26 7.01 -10.14 -22.09
N ASP A 27 6.01 -9.90 -22.92
CA ASP A 27 5.91 -10.54 -24.23
C ASP A 27 6.90 -9.85 -25.18
N ILE A 28 7.44 -10.60 -26.15
CA ILE A 28 8.37 -10.09 -27.17
C ILE A 28 7.72 -8.97 -27.99
N ASP A 29 6.39 -8.93 -28.05
CA ASP A 29 5.64 -7.89 -28.74
C ASP A 29 5.55 -6.55 -27.96
N ASP A 30 5.86 -6.50 -26.66
CA ASP A 30 5.84 -5.25 -25.87
C ASP A 30 7.00 -4.30 -26.20
N PHE A 31 8.08 -4.81 -26.81
CA PHE A 31 9.27 -4.02 -27.19
C PHE A 31 9.13 -3.30 -28.55
N LYS A 32 8.01 -3.46 -29.26
CA LYS A 32 7.80 -2.83 -30.59
C LYS A 32 7.46 -1.34 -30.55
N ILE A 33 7.37 -0.71 -29.37
CA ILE A 33 6.94 0.71 -29.23
C ILE A 33 8.10 1.62 -28.81
N LEU A 34 9.25 1.50 -29.47
CA LEU A 34 10.21 2.60 -29.55
C LEU A 34 10.16 3.16 -30.98
N PRO A 35 9.92 4.47 -31.19
CA PRO A 35 9.93 5.04 -32.53
C PRO A 35 11.28 4.80 -33.20
N SER A 36 11.26 4.16 -34.38
CA SER A 36 12.43 4.06 -35.25
C SER A 36 12.78 5.47 -35.73
N TYR A 37 13.93 6.00 -35.29
CA TYR A 37 14.48 7.25 -35.79
C TYR A 37 14.95 7.06 -37.24
N GLN A 38 14.39 7.86 -38.16
CA GLN A 38 15.00 8.17 -39.46
C GLN A 38 15.81 9.46 -39.28
N GLU A 39 17.07 9.43 -39.66
CA GLU A 39 17.93 10.62 -39.79
C GLU A 39 17.46 11.45 -40.99
N GLU A 40 16.96 12.67 -40.76
CA GLU A 40 16.84 13.68 -41.81
C GLU A 40 18.11 14.55 -41.81
N GLU A 41 18.92 14.35 -42.84
CA GLU A 41 20.11 15.13 -43.17
C GLU A 41 19.68 16.50 -43.70
N SER A 42 20.01 17.58 -42.98
CA SER A 42 19.76 18.96 -43.41
C SER A 42 21.08 19.69 -43.58
N ASP A 43 21.42 20.00 -44.82
CA ASP A 43 22.63 20.73 -45.21
C ASP A 43 22.56 22.23 -44.86
N SER A 44 23.74 22.78 -44.59
CA SER A 44 24.04 24.08 -43.99
C SER A 44 23.82 25.29 -44.93
N ALA A 45 23.52 26.46 -44.34
CA ALA A 45 23.90 27.77 -44.89
C ALA A 45 24.10 28.84 -43.79
N GLU A 46 25.22 29.55 -43.88
CA GLU A 46 25.82 30.52 -42.95
C GLU A 46 25.03 31.84 -42.75
N GLY A 47 25.29 32.53 -41.63
CA GLY A 47 24.85 33.92 -41.43
C GLY A 47 25.22 34.58 -40.08
N HIS A 48 26.50 34.93 -39.90
CA HIS A 48 27.08 36.08 -39.17
C HIS A 48 26.47 36.69 -37.86
N ALA A 49 27.36 36.72 -36.84
CA ALA A 49 27.84 37.90 -36.07
C ALA A 49 27.24 38.29 -34.68
N ASN A 50 28.15 38.21 -33.70
CA ASN A 50 28.46 39.11 -32.56
C ASN A 50 27.45 39.38 -31.42
N GLY A 51 27.86 39.02 -30.20
CA GLY A 51 28.22 40.04 -29.18
C GLY A 51 27.57 39.98 -27.78
N ILE A 52 28.35 39.49 -26.81
CA ILE A 52 28.58 40.04 -25.44
C ILE A 52 27.50 39.89 -24.34
N GLY A 53 27.92 39.24 -23.23
CA GLY A 53 27.70 39.65 -21.83
C GLY A 53 26.78 38.74 -20.99
N SER A 54 27.27 37.89 -20.08
CA SER A 54 27.59 38.16 -18.64
C SER A 54 26.33 38.58 -17.84
N ASP A 55 25.94 38.05 -16.68
CA ASP A 55 26.63 37.40 -15.57
C ASP A 55 25.56 36.83 -14.60
N ALA A 56 25.82 35.65 -14.02
CA ALA A 56 26.12 35.41 -12.60
C ALA A 56 24.96 35.46 -11.58
N LEU A 57 24.65 34.27 -11.07
CA LEU A 57 24.24 34.01 -9.70
C LEU A 57 25.32 34.52 -8.71
N PRO A 58 24.98 34.69 -7.42
CA PRO A 58 25.92 34.39 -6.36
C PRO A 58 25.41 33.23 -5.50
N ASN A 59 26.27 32.23 -5.40
CA ASN A 59 26.21 31.13 -4.44
C ASN A 59 27.01 31.50 -3.16
N GLY A 60 26.73 30.83 -2.05
CA GLY A 60 27.58 30.78 -0.85
C GLY A 60 26.78 30.60 0.44
N ASN A 61 27.16 29.79 1.43
CA ASN A 61 28.22 28.79 1.57
C ASN A 61 27.93 27.98 2.87
N LEU A 62 28.19 26.67 2.81
CA LEU A 62 28.59 25.71 3.86
C LEU A 62 28.49 26.04 5.37
N GLN A 63 27.93 25.10 6.16
CA GLN A 63 28.71 24.43 7.24
C GLN A 63 28.11 23.09 7.72
N THR A 64 29.03 22.17 8.03
CA THR A 64 28.95 20.73 8.38
C THR A 64 28.56 20.39 9.84
N PRO A 65 28.31 19.11 10.19
CA PRO A 65 27.53 18.66 11.36
C PRO A 65 28.39 18.19 12.57
N PRO A 66 27.76 17.74 13.67
CA PRO A 66 28.39 16.71 14.50
C PRO A 66 27.49 15.52 14.88
N ASP A 67 28.11 14.34 14.73
CA ASP A 67 28.16 13.16 15.60
C ASP A 67 26.91 12.40 16.09
N ALA A 68 26.75 11.25 15.43
CA ALA A 68 26.51 9.90 15.94
C ALA A 68 26.33 9.68 17.46
N GLY A 69 25.11 9.28 17.84
CA GLY A 69 24.80 8.55 19.07
C GLY A 69 24.08 7.23 18.76
N LYS A 70 24.76 6.11 19.02
CA LYS A 70 24.23 4.73 18.97
C LYS A 70 22.95 4.58 19.80
N LEU A 71 21.89 4.01 19.24
CA LEU A 71 20.86 3.26 19.97
C LEU A 71 20.22 2.18 19.06
N ALA A 72 20.44 0.93 19.47
CA ALA A 72 19.71 -0.32 19.21
C ALA A 72 18.85 -0.45 17.93
N GLN A 73 19.38 -1.18 16.94
CA GLN A 73 18.58 -1.84 15.89
C GLN A 73 17.90 -3.08 16.47
N GLY A 74 16.58 -3.04 16.64
CA GLY A 74 15.72 -4.21 16.50
C GLY A 74 15.38 -4.41 15.02
N PRO A 75 15.00 -5.62 14.55
CA PRO A 75 14.75 -5.86 13.14
C PRO A 75 13.49 -5.11 12.70
N SER A 76 13.66 -3.96 12.06
CA SER A 76 12.58 -3.25 11.40
C SER A 76 12.17 -4.06 10.16
N SER A 77 11.03 -4.74 10.25
CA SER A 77 10.32 -5.21 9.06
C SER A 77 10.07 -4.00 8.14
N PRO A 78 10.36 -4.09 6.83
CA PRO A 78 10.23 -2.96 5.95
C PRO A 78 8.75 -2.55 5.84
N LEU A 79 8.49 -1.23 5.95
CA LEU A 79 7.14 -0.67 6.01
C LEU A 79 6.32 -0.87 4.72
N PHE A 80 6.95 -1.29 3.62
CA PHE A 80 6.30 -1.57 2.33
C PHE A 80 6.92 -2.80 1.68
N PRO A 81 6.50 -4.02 2.07
CA PRO A 81 7.02 -5.25 1.47
C PRO A 81 6.78 -5.28 -0.05
N GLU A 82 5.75 -4.60 -0.56
CA GLU A 82 5.49 -4.47 -2.00
C GLU A 82 6.47 -3.56 -2.73
N VAL A 83 7.05 -2.55 -2.08
CA VAL A 83 8.11 -1.71 -2.67
C VAL A 83 9.41 -2.49 -2.73
N ASP A 84 9.73 -3.27 -1.71
CA ASP A 84 10.84 -4.22 -1.77
C ASP A 84 10.57 -5.36 -2.75
N THR A 85 9.30 -5.74 -2.94
CA THR A 85 8.87 -6.69 -3.96
C THR A 85 9.02 -6.08 -5.36
N LEU A 86 8.72 -4.80 -5.55
CA LEU A 86 8.90 -4.07 -6.80
C LEU A 86 10.39 -3.84 -7.10
N LEU A 87 11.18 -3.50 -6.09
CA LEU A 87 12.63 -3.35 -6.20
C LEU A 87 13.31 -4.70 -6.48
N SER A 88 12.83 -5.78 -5.85
CA SER A 88 13.32 -7.14 -6.14
C SER A 88 12.83 -7.63 -7.50
N LEU A 89 11.62 -7.29 -7.94
CA LEU A 89 11.12 -7.49 -9.31
C LEU A 89 12.01 -6.77 -10.30
N PHE A 90 12.30 -5.50 -10.07
CA PHE A 90 13.17 -4.70 -10.92
C PHE A 90 14.58 -5.31 -11.00
N LYS A 91 15.17 -5.67 -9.86
CA LYS A 91 16.46 -6.39 -9.81
C LYS A 91 16.39 -7.74 -10.52
N ASN A 92 15.27 -8.46 -10.42
CA ASN A 92 15.04 -9.73 -11.10
C ASN A 92 14.91 -9.53 -12.62
N SER A 93 14.14 -8.55 -13.08
CA SER A 93 14.03 -8.16 -14.49
C SER A 93 15.38 -7.72 -15.05
N CYS A 94 16.18 -6.96 -14.30
CA CYS A 94 17.56 -6.63 -14.69
C CYS A 94 18.43 -7.88 -14.87
N LYS A 95 18.31 -8.83 -13.95
CA LYS A 95 19.02 -10.11 -14.02
C LYS A 95 18.55 -10.94 -15.21
N GLN A 96 17.24 -11.00 -15.47
CA GLN A 96 16.67 -11.69 -16.63
C GLN A 96 17.14 -11.07 -17.94
N LEU A 97 17.20 -9.73 -18.04
CA LEU A 97 17.74 -9.02 -19.20
C LEU A 97 19.23 -9.33 -19.42
N VAL A 98 20.02 -9.37 -18.35
CA VAL A 98 21.44 -9.73 -18.40
C VAL A 98 21.63 -11.19 -18.81
N ASP A 99 20.79 -12.10 -18.31
CA ASP A 99 20.86 -13.53 -18.64
C ASP A 99 20.34 -13.80 -20.05
N LEU A 100 19.33 -13.08 -20.52
CA LEU A 100 18.85 -13.11 -21.90
C LEU A 100 19.93 -12.58 -22.86
N ARG A 101 20.62 -11.49 -22.51
CA ARG A 101 21.79 -11.00 -23.26
C ARG A 101 22.85 -12.10 -23.39
N LYS A 102 23.22 -12.77 -22.29
CA LYS A 102 24.18 -13.88 -22.33
C LYS A 102 23.70 -15.05 -23.19
N GLN A 103 22.39 -15.34 -23.16
CA GLN A 103 21.80 -16.40 -23.99
C GLN A 103 21.88 -16.04 -25.48
N ILE A 104 21.58 -14.78 -25.83
CA ILE A 104 21.73 -14.27 -27.20
C ILE A 104 23.20 -14.31 -27.63
N ASP A 105 24.13 -13.85 -26.78
CA ASP A 105 25.57 -13.91 -27.06
C ASP A 105 26.07 -15.36 -27.24
N GLY A 106 25.56 -16.30 -26.45
CA GLY A 106 25.84 -17.73 -26.57
C GLY A 106 25.31 -18.33 -27.87
N ASN A 107 24.07 -18.01 -28.25
CA ASN A 107 23.48 -18.44 -29.51
C ASN A 107 24.23 -17.87 -30.72
N LEU A 108 24.64 -16.61 -30.66
CA LEU A 108 25.45 -15.95 -31.68
C LEU A 108 26.81 -16.62 -31.83
N SER A 109 27.47 -16.96 -30.71
CA SER A 109 28.74 -17.69 -30.70
C SER A 109 28.61 -19.09 -31.31
N ASN A 110 27.56 -19.82 -30.96
CA ASN A 110 27.30 -21.16 -31.50
C ASN A 110 27.07 -21.10 -33.01
N LEU A 111 26.24 -20.17 -33.47
CA LEU A 111 25.94 -20.00 -34.89
C LEU A 111 27.18 -19.57 -35.68
N LYS A 112 28.03 -18.69 -35.13
CA LYS A 112 29.32 -18.33 -35.72
C LYS A 112 30.24 -19.55 -35.87
N THR A 113 30.21 -20.46 -34.89
CA THR A 113 31.00 -21.70 -34.93
C THR A 113 30.46 -22.66 -35.98
N GLU A 114 29.14 -22.80 -36.07
CA GLU A 114 28.47 -23.65 -37.07
C GLU A 114 28.75 -23.15 -38.50
N VAL A 115 28.70 -21.84 -38.73
CA VAL A 115 29.09 -21.21 -40.00
C VAL A 115 30.57 -21.46 -40.32
N ALA A 116 31.47 -21.34 -39.34
CA ALA A 116 32.90 -21.60 -39.56
C ALA A 116 33.19 -23.07 -39.91
N VAL A 117 32.48 -24.02 -39.28
CA VAL A 117 32.56 -25.45 -39.60
C VAL A 117 32.03 -25.72 -41.01
N GLN A 118 30.91 -25.12 -41.37
CA GLN A 118 30.35 -25.26 -42.72
C GLN A 118 31.28 -24.67 -43.79
N ASP A 119 31.95 -23.55 -43.49
CA ASP A 119 32.92 -22.92 -44.39
C ASP A 119 34.16 -23.80 -44.58
N THR A 120 34.66 -24.45 -43.51
CA THR A 120 35.77 -25.40 -43.62
C THR A 120 35.38 -26.67 -44.41
N GLU A 121 34.17 -27.18 -44.22
CA GLU A 121 33.62 -28.30 -45.01
C GLU A 121 33.48 -27.93 -46.50
N HIS A 122 32.98 -26.73 -46.79
CA HIS A 122 32.88 -26.23 -48.17
C HIS A 122 34.26 -26.02 -48.80
N GLN A 123 35.21 -25.43 -48.07
CA GLN A 123 36.57 -25.23 -48.54
C GLN A 123 37.27 -26.57 -48.83
N LYS A 124 37.03 -27.58 -48.00
CA LYS A 124 37.52 -28.95 -48.24
C LYS A 124 36.88 -29.58 -49.48
N THR A 125 35.56 -29.46 -49.64
CA THR A 125 34.85 -29.97 -50.83
C THR A 125 35.34 -29.28 -52.11
N LEU A 126 35.56 -27.97 -52.07
CA LEU A 126 36.18 -27.19 -53.16
C LEU A 126 37.61 -27.67 -53.44
N SER A 127 38.41 -27.95 -52.41
CA SER A 127 39.78 -28.48 -52.58
C SER A 127 39.83 -29.91 -53.14
N GLU A 128 38.74 -30.68 -53.04
CA GLU A 128 38.59 -32.00 -53.68
C GLU A 128 38.08 -31.88 -55.12
N ILE A 129 37.33 -30.81 -55.42
CA ILE A 129 36.83 -30.49 -56.77
C ILE A 129 37.93 -29.81 -57.61
N ASP A 130 38.81 -29.00 -57.05
CA ASP A 130 39.89 -28.31 -57.78
C ASP A 130 40.84 -29.27 -58.54
N PRO A 131 41.30 -30.39 -57.97
CA PRO A 131 42.04 -31.42 -58.69
C PRO A 131 41.20 -32.10 -59.76
N LEU A 132 39.88 -32.21 -59.57
CA LEU A 132 38.94 -32.79 -60.53
C LEU A 132 38.69 -31.83 -61.70
N VAL A 133 38.58 -30.53 -61.46
CA VAL A 133 38.47 -29.48 -62.49
C VAL A 133 39.81 -29.33 -63.20
N SER A 134 40.93 -29.33 -62.48
CA SER A 134 42.27 -29.35 -63.07
C SER A 134 42.54 -30.65 -63.83
N PHE A 135 42.07 -31.80 -63.34
CA PHE A 135 42.12 -33.08 -64.05
C PHE A 135 41.20 -33.05 -65.26
N VAL A 136 40.00 -32.48 -65.20
CA VAL A 136 39.08 -32.37 -66.33
C VAL A 136 39.63 -31.40 -67.36
N VAL A 137 40.16 -30.24 -66.98
CA VAL A 137 40.82 -29.29 -67.89
C VAL A 137 42.07 -29.93 -68.49
N THR A 138 42.95 -30.53 -67.69
CA THR A 138 44.15 -31.23 -68.17
C THR A 138 43.79 -32.45 -69.00
N PHE A 139 42.76 -33.21 -68.64
CA PHE A 139 42.24 -34.35 -69.39
C PHE A 139 41.65 -33.86 -70.70
N PHE A 140 40.83 -32.81 -70.74
CA PHE A 140 40.32 -32.25 -71.99
C PHE A 140 41.46 -31.66 -72.86
N THR A 141 42.47 -31.00 -72.29
CA THR A 141 43.64 -30.49 -73.03
C THR A 141 44.50 -31.64 -73.56
N VAL A 142 44.80 -32.66 -72.73
CA VAL A 142 45.58 -33.84 -73.11
C VAL A 142 44.78 -34.78 -74.02
N TYR A 143 43.47 -34.86 -73.90
CA TYR A 143 42.58 -35.66 -74.74
C TYR A 143 42.34 -34.94 -76.07
N PHE A 144 42.30 -33.61 -76.12
CA PHE A 144 42.36 -32.87 -77.39
C PHE A 144 43.72 -33.04 -78.09
N ASP A 145 44.84 -32.92 -77.34
CA ASP A 145 46.18 -33.14 -77.90
C ASP A 145 46.43 -34.60 -78.29
N ARG A 146 45.96 -35.58 -77.50
CA ARG A 146 46.00 -37.00 -77.84
C ARG A 146 44.99 -37.39 -78.89
N CYS A 147 43.83 -36.75 -79.02
CA CYS A 147 42.95 -36.97 -80.18
C CYS A 147 43.59 -36.44 -81.45
N SER A 148 44.39 -35.37 -81.39
CA SER A 148 45.19 -34.89 -82.53
C SER A 148 46.30 -35.90 -82.93
N ILE A 149 46.97 -36.51 -81.94
CA ILE A 149 47.98 -37.56 -82.16
C ILE A 149 47.35 -38.92 -82.54
N SER A 150 46.19 -39.25 -82.00
CA SER A 150 45.45 -40.46 -82.29
C SER A 150 44.74 -40.38 -83.64
N PHE A 151 44.33 -39.20 -84.13
CA PHE A 151 43.89 -39.03 -85.53
C PHE A 151 45.06 -39.27 -86.52
N MET A 152 46.28 -38.88 -86.17
CA MET A 152 47.47 -39.14 -87.00
C MET A 152 47.96 -40.60 -86.95
N LEU A 153 47.89 -41.29 -85.80
CA LEU A 153 48.28 -42.71 -85.69
C LEU A 153 47.18 -43.69 -86.12
N LEU A 154 45.90 -43.32 -85.98
CA LEU A 154 44.79 -44.12 -86.49
C LEU A 154 44.72 -44.06 -88.02
N GLY A 155 45.24 -43.01 -88.67
CA GLY A 155 45.49 -43.00 -90.11
C GLY A 155 46.46 -44.08 -90.59
N ALA A 156 47.36 -44.57 -89.73
CA ALA A 156 48.36 -45.59 -90.06
C ALA A 156 47.93 -47.03 -89.72
N ALA A 157 46.97 -47.23 -88.80
CA ALA A 157 46.45 -48.56 -88.42
C ALA A 157 45.19 -48.99 -89.21
N PHE A 158 44.82 -48.24 -90.24
CA PHE A 158 43.52 -48.31 -90.92
C PHE A 158 43.48 -49.25 -92.13
N TYR A 159 43.88 -50.52 -91.96
CA TYR A 159 43.73 -51.51 -93.04
C TYR A 159 43.11 -52.86 -92.65
N LEU A 160 42.63 -53.06 -91.42
CA LEU A 160 41.97 -54.32 -91.06
C LEU A 160 40.77 -54.09 -90.12
N ASP A 161 39.61 -54.53 -90.62
CA ASP A 161 38.30 -54.72 -89.97
C ASP A 161 37.36 -53.51 -89.75
N LYS A 162 36.26 -53.46 -90.52
CA LYS A 162 35.23 -52.40 -90.50
C LYS A 162 34.14 -52.63 -89.45
N ASP A 163 33.87 -53.87 -89.04
CA ASP A 163 32.78 -54.19 -88.12
C ASP A 163 33.14 -53.89 -86.66
N LEU A 164 34.42 -54.11 -86.29
CA LEU A 164 34.92 -53.74 -84.97
C LEU A 164 34.96 -52.21 -84.78
N LYS A 165 35.18 -51.46 -85.87
CA LYS A 165 35.23 -49.99 -85.88
C LYS A 165 33.87 -49.34 -85.63
N PHE A 166 32.80 -49.86 -86.23
CA PHE A 166 31.45 -49.35 -86.01
C PHE A 166 31.01 -49.63 -84.57
N LYS A 167 31.21 -50.87 -84.08
CA LYS A 167 30.86 -51.24 -82.70
C LYS A 167 31.67 -50.52 -81.63
N PHE A 168 32.96 -50.31 -81.84
CA PHE A 168 33.80 -49.60 -80.86
C PHE A 168 33.47 -48.10 -80.82
N THR A 169 33.25 -47.47 -81.98
CA THR A 169 32.87 -46.05 -82.05
C THR A 169 31.50 -45.83 -81.44
N GLU A 170 30.52 -46.69 -81.76
CA GLU A 170 29.18 -46.63 -81.19
C GLU A 170 29.20 -46.86 -79.66
N HIS A 171 29.95 -47.86 -79.18
CA HIS A 171 30.09 -48.13 -77.75
C HIS A 171 30.78 -46.98 -76.99
N CYS A 172 31.86 -46.42 -77.53
CA CYS A 172 32.54 -45.27 -76.93
C CYS A 172 31.66 -44.02 -76.96
N ASN A 173 30.93 -43.75 -78.04
CA ASN A 173 30.08 -42.57 -78.14
C ASN A 173 28.90 -42.67 -77.16
N VAL A 174 28.25 -43.83 -77.04
CA VAL A 174 27.20 -44.09 -76.05
C VAL A 174 27.73 -43.97 -74.61
N HIS A 175 28.95 -44.44 -74.34
CA HIS A 175 29.54 -44.35 -73.02
C HIS A 175 30.02 -42.92 -72.66
N LEU A 176 30.44 -42.15 -73.67
CA LEU A 176 30.80 -40.75 -73.53
C LEU A 176 29.56 -39.88 -73.33
N GLU A 177 28.51 -40.10 -74.12
CA GLU A 177 27.22 -39.40 -74.03
C GLU A 177 26.58 -39.64 -72.66
N LYS A 178 26.54 -40.91 -72.18
CA LYS A 178 26.11 -41.24 -70.81
C LYS A 178 26.99 -40.59 -69.72
N GLY A 179 28.28 -40.45 -69.97
CA GLY A 179 29.21 -39.80 -69.04
C GLY A 179 28.98 -38.28 -68.96
N VAL A 180 28.73 -37.65 -70.11
CA VAL A 180 28.40 -36.23 -70.23
C VAL A 180 27.03 -35.94 -69.60
N ASP A 181 26.03 -36.78 -69.86
CA ASP A 181 24.70 -36.67 -69.22
C ASP A 181 24.80 -36.80 -67.70
N GLY A 182 25.58 -37.78 -67.21
CA GLY A 182 25.83 -37.93 -65.77
C GLY A 182 26.56 -36.74 -65.13
N LEU A 183 27.39 -36.03 -65.91
CA LEU A 183 28.06 -34.80 -65.46
C LEU A 183 27.07 -33.64 -65.39
N PHE A 184 26.21 -33.46 -66.40
CA PHE A 184 25.15 -32.44 -66.37
C PHE A 184 24.16 -32.68 -65.22
N ASP A 185 23.78 -33.93 -64.95
CA ASP A 185 22.96 -34.28 -63.79
C ASP A 185 23.64 -33.93 -62.45
N SER A 186 24.96 -34.12 -62.37
CA SER A 186 25.74 -33.77 -61.19
C SER A 186 25.82 -32.25 -60.99
N PHE A 187 25.99 -31.49 -62.07
CA PHE A 187 25.95 -30.02 -62.02
C PHE A 187 24.57 -29.49 -61.63
N ALA A 188 23.49 -30.06 -62.18
CA ALA A 188 22.13 -29.67 -61.81
C ALA A 188 21.85 -29.93 -60.32
N ARG A 189 22.33 -31.07 -59.78
CA ARG A 189 22.25 -31.36 -58.34
C ARG A 189 23.08 -30.41 -57.48
N LEU A 190 24.26 -30.03 -57.96
CA LEU A 190 25.11 -29.06 -57.28
C LEU A 190 24.46 -27.69 -57.23
N ASP A 191 23.89 -27.23 -58.35
CA ASP A 191 23.22 -25.95 -58.46
C ASP A 191 21.99 -25.86 -57.53
N LEU A 192 21.19 -26.93 -57.45
CA LEU A 192 20.10 -27.05 -56.47
C LEU A 192 20.59 -26.99 -55.02
N ARG A 193 21.74 -27.62 -54.70
CA ARG A 193 22.32 -27.56 -53.36
C ARG A 193 22.87 -26.16 -53.03
N ILE A 194 23.56 -25.52 -53.97
CA ILE A 194 24.07 -24.15 -53.81
C ILE A 194 22.89 -23.19 -53.58
N SER A 195 21.80 -23.33 -54.34
CA SER A 195 20.60 -22.53 -54.14
C SER A 195 19.96 -22.75 -52.77
N SER A 196 19.90 -24.00 -52.29
CA SER A 196 19.34 -24.35 -50.97
C SER A 196 20.19 -23.80 -49.82
N VAL A 197 21.52 -23.90 -49.93
CA VAL A 197 22.46 -23.29 -48.98
C VAL A 197 22.35 -21.78 -48.99
N GLY A 198 22.24 -21.14 -50.17
CA GLY A 198 22.03 -19.70 -50.30
C GLY A 198 20.76 -19.21 -49.62
N GLN A 199 19.64 -19.94 -49.77
CA GLN A 199 18.39 -19.62 -49.07
C GLN A 199 18.50 -19.79 -47.55
N THR A 200 19.20 -20.84 -47.09
CA THR A 200 19.41 -21.09 -45.66
C THR A 200 20.31 -20.01 -45.05
N ALA A 201 21.39 -19.62 -45.74
CA ALA A 201 22.28 -18.55 -45.32
C ALA A 201 21.58 -17.20 -45.24
N ALA A 202 20.70 -16.87 -46.20
CA ALA A 202 19.88 -15.67 -46.16
C ALA A 202 18.97 -15.65 -44.92
N LYS A 203 18.27 -16.76 -44.64
CA LYS A 203 17.40 -16.89 -43.47
C LYS A 203 18.17 -16.75 -42.15
N ILE A 204 19.37 -17.34 -42.06
CA ILE A 204 20.25 -17.18 -40.89
C ILE A 204 20.69 -15.72 -40.74
N GLY A 205 21.01 -15.04 -41.86
CA GLY A 205 21.32 -13.61 -41.88
C GLY A 205 20.19 -12.76 -41.29
N ASP A 206 18.94 -13.01 -41.71
CA ASP A 206 17.77 -12.30 -41.19
C ASP A 206 17.57 -12.52 -39.67
N HIS A 207 17.77 -13.77 -39.21
CA HIS A 207 17.69 -14.10 -37.79
C HIS A 207 18.79 -13.42 -36.97
N LEU A 208 20.02 -13.37 -37.50
CA LEU A 208 21.15 -12.68 -36.87
C LEU A 208 20.91 -11.17 -36.78
N GLN A 209 20.41 -10.55 -37.84
CA GLN A 209 20.09 -9.13 -37.85
C GLN A 209 18.99 -8.80 -36.83
N SER A 210 17.96 -9.64 -36.73
CA SER A 210 16.90 -9.49 -35.74
C SER A 210 17.43 -9.64 -34.31
N ALA A 211 18.28 -10.63 -34.06
CA ALA A 211 18.90 -10.85 -32.75
C ALA A 211 19.82 -9.69 -32.35
N ASP A 212 20.56 -9.12 -33.31
CA ASP A 212 21.44 -7.98 -33.05
C ASP A 212 20.66 -6.71 -32.72
N ALA A 213 19.56 -6.45 -33.43
CA ALA A 213 18.65 -5.34 -33.11
C ALA A 213 18.08 -5.45 -31.68
N LEU A 214 17.67 -6.66 -31.28
CA LEU A 214 17.19 -6.91 -29.91
C LEU A 214 18.30 -6.74 -28.86
N ARG A 215 19.52 -7.18 -29.17
CA ARG A 215 20.68 -7.02 -28.29
C ARG A 215 20.99 -5.55 -28.05
N GLU A 216 20.90 -4.72 -29.08
CA GLU A 216 21.13 -3.28 -29.00
C GLU A 216 20.09 -2.59 -28.11
N VAL A 217 18.80 -2.88 -28.32
CA VAL A 217 17.70 -2.37 -27.48
C VAL A 217 17.89 -2.77 -26.01
N ALA A 218 18.25 -4.04 -25.75
CA ALA A 218 18.50 -4.53 -24.40
C ALA A 218 19.70 -3.82 -23.73
N SER A 219 20.78 -3.60 -24.49
CA SER A 219 21.97 -2.90 -23.99
C SER A 219 21.65 -1.47 -23.58
N GLN A 220 20.93 -0.74 -24.43
CA GLN A 220 20.52 0.62 -24.15
C GLN A 220 19.55 0.72 -22.95
N THR A 221 18.63 -0.25 -22.82
CA THR A 221 17.70 -0.30 -21.68
C THR A 221 18.43 -0.56 -20.37
N ILE A 222 19.43 -1.46 -20.36
CA ILE A 222 20.29 -1.70 -19.19
C ILE A 222 21.02 -0.42 -18.78
N GLU A 223 21.46 0.38 -19.76
CA GLU A 223 22.14 1.64 -19.49
C GLU A 223 21.21 2.66 -18.83
N LEU A 224 20.00 2.85 -19.37
CA LEU A 224 18.97 3.71 -18.76
C LEU A 224 18.66 3.29 -17.32
N ILE A 225 18.52 1.99 -17.08
CA ILE A 225 18.27 1.45 -15.73
C ILE A 225 19.41 1.81 -14.77
N LYS A 226 20.67 1.72 -15.20
CA LYS A 226 21.82 2.10 -14.35
C LYS A 226 21.74 3.57 -13.96
N TYR A 227 21.48 4.46 -14.92
CA TYR A 227 21.32 5.87 -14.63
C TYR A 227 20.12 6.12 -13.70
N LEU A 228 18.99 5.44 -13.91
CA LEU A 228 17.83 5.53 -13.00
C LEU A 228 18.18 5.09 -11.56
N MET A 229 18.98 4.02 -11.40
CA MET A 229 19.45 3.56 -10.09
C MET A 229 20.42 4.56 -9.44
N GLU A 230 21.29 5.18 -10.24
CA GLU A 230 22.23 6.20 -9.81
C GLU A 230 21.48 7.44 -9.30
N PHE A 231 20.51 7.95 -10.06
CA PHE A 231 19.64 9.06 -9.63
C PHE A 231 18.85 8.76 -8.34
N ASN A 232 18.44 7.51 -8.13
CA ASN A 232 17.73 7.09 -6.91
C ASN A 232 18.65 6.90 -5.69
N SER A 233 19.95 6.69 -5.89
CA SER A 233 20.90 6.40 -4.80
C SER A 233 21.30 7.65 -4.02
N SER A 234 21.35 8.81 -4.67
CA SER A 234 21.71 10.11 -4.09
C SER A 234 20.72 11.21 -4.51
N PRO A 235 19.50 11.25 -3.94
CA PRO A 235 18.49 12.24 -4.30
C PRO A 235 18.97 13.67 -4.00
N GLY A 236 19.21 14.46 -5.04
CA GLY A 236 19.51 15.89 -4.93
C GLY A 236 21.00 16.26 -4.85
N ASP A 237 21.92 15.30 -4.79
CA ASP A 237 23.36 15.58 -4.91
C ASP A 237 23.87 15.20 -6.31
N LEU A 238 23.83 16.19 -7.20
CA LEU A 238 24.27 16.04 -8.59
C LEU A 238 25.78 15.75 -8.70
N MET A 239 26.56 15.98 -7.64
CA MET A 239 28.02 15.81 -7.65
C MET A 239 28.45 14.36 -7.45
N GLU A 240 27.56 13.50 -6.94
CA GLU A 240 27.78 12.05 -6.81
C GLU A 240 27.36 11.26 -8.06
N LEU A 241 26.70 11.92 -9.02
CA LEU A 241 26.31 11.30 -10.28
C LEU A 241 27.52 11.12 -11.21
N SER A 242 27.36 10.21 -12.18
CA SER A 242 28.34 9.94 -13.21
C SER A 242 28.82 11.23 -13.88
N PRO A 243 30.12 11.32 -14.25
CA PRO A 243 30.70 12.52 -14.86
C PRO A 243 29.96 13.03 -16.09
N LEU A 244 29.18 12.17 -16.74
CA LEU A 244 28.23 12.53 -17.79
C LEU A 244 27.33 13.72 -17.40
N PHE A 245 26.84 13.78 -16.16
CA PHE A 245 25.90 14.81 -15.68
C PHE A 245 26.61 16.05 -15.08
N SER A 246 27.94 16.00 -14.96
CA SER A 246 28.76 17.05 -14.35
C SER A 246 29.70 17.73 -15.36
N ASP A 247 29.90 17.13 -16.53
CA ASP A 247 30.75 17.64 -17.60
C ASP A 247 29.94 18.49 -18.60
N ASP A 248 30.20 19.80 -18.61
CA ASP A 248 29.56 20.76 -19.51
C ASP A 248 29.75 20.43 -21.00
N SER A 249 30.77 19.65 -21.36
CA SER A 249 31.00 19.22 -22.75
C SER A 249 30.05 18.11 -23.20
N ARG A 250 29.37 17.43 -22.27
CA ARG A 250 28.49 16.26 -22.53
C ARG A 250 27.01 16.53 -22.28
N VAL A 251 26.62 17.80 -22.15
CA VAL A 251 25.23 18.22 -21.87
C VAL A 251 24.23 17.64 -22.86
N ALA A 252 24.58 17.52 -24.14
CA ALA A 252 23.69 16.93 -25.16
C ALA A 252 23.39 15.44 -24.89
N GLU A 253 24.39 14.69 -24.44
CA GLU A 253 24.27 13.27 -24.10
C GLU A 253 23.48 13.09 -22.78
N ALA A 254 23.76 13.93 -21.79
CA ALA A 254 23.01 13.99 -20.54
C ALA A 254 21.53 14.33 -20.77
N ALA A 255 21.25 15.32 -21.63
CA ALA A 255 19.89 15.71 -22.00
C ALA A 255 19.15 14.57 -22.73
N SER A 256 19.83 13.86 -23.64
CA SER A 256 19.27 12.69 -24.32
C SER A 256 18.90 11.58 -23.32
N ILE A 257 19.77 11.26 -22.36
CA ILE A 257 19.48 10.27 -21.31
C ILE A 257 18.33 10.74 -20.41
N ALA A 258 18.32 12.01 -20.00
CA ALA A 258 17.23 12.58 -19.20
C ALA A 258 15.88 12.53 -19.94
N GLN A 259 15.86 12.82 -21.24
CA GLN A 259 14.67 12.71 -22.08
C GLN A 259 14.18 11.26 -22.19
N ARG A 260 15.10 10.30 -22.38
CA ARG A 260 14.76 8.87 -22.44
C ARG A 260 14.24 8.34 -21.10
N LEU A 261 14.82 8.78 -19.99
CA LEU A 261 14.32 8.49 -18.64
C LEU A 261 12.95 9.13 -18.41
N SER A 262 12.72 10.36 -18.89
CA SER A 262 11.41 11.00 -18.88
C SER A 262 10.36 10.20 -19.65
N LEU A 263 10.70 9.65 -20.81
CA LEU A 263 9.79 8.77 -21.57
C LEU A 263 9.46 7.48 -20.81
N THR A 264 10.30 7.06 -19.87
CA THR A 264 10.02 5.93 -18.97
C THR A 264 8.85 6.24 -18.02
N GLU A 265 8.52 7.52 -17.77
CA GLU A 265 7.31 7.92 -17.04
C GLU A 265 6.04 7.34 -17.69
N SER A 266 6.02 7.20 -19.02
CA SER A 266 4.89 6.60 -19.73
C SER A 266 4.64 5.13 -19.37
N LEU A 267 5.68 4.39 -18.97
CA LEU A 267 5.56 3.00 -18.50
C LEU A 267 4.89 2.92 -17.13
N PHE A 268 5.03 3.96 -16.31
CA PHE A 268 4.46 4.03 -14.97
C PHE A 268 3.10 4.73 -14.92
N LEU A 269 2.68 5.36 -16.01
CA LEU A 269 1.42 6.10 -16.10
C LEU A 269 0.20 5.22 -15.73
N PRO A 270 0.04 3.97 -16.22
CA PRO A 270 -1.08 3.12 -15.82
C PRO A 270 -1.08 2.77 -14.33
N HIS A 271 0.10 2.72 -13.70
CA HIS A 271 0.25 2.42 -12.27
C HIS A 271 -0.02 3.64 -11.39
N LYS A 272 0.24 4.84 -11.91
CA LYS A 272 0.00 6.11 -11.23
C LYS A 272 -1.49 6.41 -11.07
N ASP A 273 -2.31 6.01 -12.04
CA ASP A 273 -3.77 6.22 -12.00
C ASP A 273 -4.47 5.37 -10.92
N ILE A 274 -3.97 4.15 -10.67
CA ILE A 274 -4.52 3.21 -9.69
C ILE A 274 -3.82 3.24 -8.32
N TYR A 275 -2.70 3.96 -8.21
CA TYR A 275 -1.86 4.01 -7.01
C TYR A 275 -2.65 4.33 -5.74
N ILE A 276 -3.57 5.28 -5.83
CA ILE A 276 -4.33 5.73 -4.67
C ILE A 276 -5.20 4.61 -4.06
N GLU A 277 -5.70 3.69 -4.88
CA GLU A 277 -6.48 2.54 -4.41
C GLU A 277 -5.59 1.57 -3.61
N TYR A 278 -4.36 1.34 -4.06
CA TYR A 278 -3.37 0.53 -3.35
C TYR A 278 -2.92 1.18 -2.03
N GLU A 279 -2.69 2.50 -2.03
CA GLU A 279 -2.30 3.21 -0.81
C GLU A 279 -3.42 3.12 0.24
N GLN A 280 -4.69 3.34 -0.16
CA GLN A 280 -5.83 3.15 0.74
C GLN A 280 -5.97 1.70 1.23
N ALA A 281 -5.77 0.71 0.34
CA ALA A 281 -5.82 -0.70 0.73
C ALA A 281 -4.71 -1.04 1.74
N SER A 282 -3.49 -0.56 1.52
CA SER A 282 -2.35 -0.73 2.42
C SER A 282 -2.63 -0.11 3.80
N LEU A 283 -3.12 1.13 3.86
CA LEU A 283 -3.49 1.79 5.12
C LEU A 283 -4.57 1.00 5.88
N ARG A 284 -5.59 0.48 5.19
CA ARG A 284 -6.62 -0.37 5.82
C ARG A 284 -6.04 -1.69 6.35
N GLN A 285 -5.09 -2.28 5.65
CA GLN A 285 -4.41 -3.50 6.11
C GLN A 285 -3.56 -3.22 7.37
N LEU A 286 -2.80 -2.12 7.38
CA LEU A 286 -2.00 -1.69 8.53
C LEU A 286 -2.89 -1.43 9.75
N TYR A 287 -4.04 -0.76 9.56
CA TYR A 287 -5.04 -0.60 10.61
C TYR A 287 -5.52 -1.96 11.15
N LYS A 288 -5.92 -2.87 10.26
CA LYS A 288 -6.40 -4.19 10.66
C LYS A 288 -5.34 -4.98 11.42
N ALA A 289 -4.09 -4.95 10.96
CA ALA A 289 -2.97 -5.59 11.63
C ALA A 289 -2.73 -5.00 13.02
N LYS A 290 -2.76 -3.67 13.15
CA LYS A 290 -2.60 -3.00 14.44
C LYS A 290 -3.71 -3.36 15.42
N MET A 291 -4.96 -3.41 14.94
CA MET A 291 -6.09 -3.83 15.76
C MET A 291 -5.98 -5.30 16.21
N GLU A 292 -5.35 -6.17 15.42
CA GLU A 292 -5.10 -7.56 15.80
C GLU A 292 -3.96 -7.71 16.81
N GLU A 293 -2.86 -6.96 16.63
CA GLU A 293 -1.76 -6.85 17.61
C GLU A 293 -2.31 -6.45 18.99
N LEU A 294 -3.12 -5.39 19.00
CA LEU A 294 -3.80 -4.90 20.18
C LEU A 294 -4.66 -5.98 20.85
N ARG A 295 -5.43 -6.77 20.10
CA ARG A 295 -6.22 -7.88 20.65
C ARG A 295 -5.34 -8.98 21.24
N ALA A 296 -4.23 -9.31 20.58
CA ALA A 296 -3.28 -10.32 21.04
C ALA A 296 -2.59 -9.94 22.35
N GLU A 297 -2.21 -8.66 22.53
CA GLU A 297 -1.64 -8.15 23.78
C GLU A 297 -2.57 -8.35 24.98
N VAL A 298 -3.88 -8.15 24.78
CA VAL A 298 -4.89 -8.36 25.82
C VAL A 298 -4.98 -9.85 26.21
N GLN A 299 -4.94 -10.75 25.23
CA GLN A 299 -5.01 -12.20 25.45
C GLN A 299 -3.79 -12.70 26.25
N GLN A 300 -2.59 -12.25 25.90
CA GLN A 300 -1.34 -12.66 26.56
C GLN A 300 -1.23 -12.15 28.00
N SER A 301 -1.73 -10.94 28.27
CA SER A 301 -1.78 -10.39 29.64
C SER A 301 -2.67 -11.18 30.60
N SER A 302 -3.63 -11.95 30.08
CA SER A 302 -4.57 -12.75 30.88
C SER A 302 -4.02 -14.14 31.23
N GLU A 303 -3.11 -14.71 30.43
CA GLU A 303 -2.53 -16.04 30.65
C GLU A 303 -1.33 -16.05 31.60
N SER A 304 -0.60 -14.93 31.74
CA SER A 304 0.57 -14.83 32.63
C SER A 304 0.22 -14.67 34.12
N SER A 305 -1.05 -14.47 34.48
CA SER A 305 -1.52 -14.37 35.87
C SER A 305 -2.03 -15.72 36.41
N GLY A 306 -1.33 -16.80 36.08
CA GLY A 306 -1.62 -18.15 36.57
C GLY A 306 -0.60 -18.60 37.62
N THR A 307 -0.71 -18.17 38.88
CA THR A 307 -0.12 -18.91 40.01
C THR A 307 -0.85 -18.62 41.33
N ILE A 308 -1.66 -19.61 41.73
CA ILE A 308 -2.04 -20.02 43.11
C ILE A 308 -2.69 -18.94 44.00
N GLY A 309 -4.02 -19.02 44.14
CA GLY A 309 -4.74 -18.39 45.25
C GLY A 309 -6.23 -18.25 45.02
N SER A 310 -7.01 -19.28 45.37
CA SER A 310 -8.47 -19.23 45.37
C SER A 310 -8.97 -18.20 46.41
N SER A 311 -9.41 -17.03 45.94
CA SER A 311 -10.32 -16.17 46.70
C SER A 311 -11.30 -15.52 45.72
N LYS A 312 -12.53 -16.05 45.70
CA LYS A 312 -13.68 -15.46 45.01
C LYS A 312 -14.05 -14.16 45.74
N GLY A 313 -13.57 -13.02 45.24
CA GLY A 313 -13.94 -11.71 45.73
C GLY A 313 -13.60 -10.61 44.72
N ALA A 314 -14.61 -10.20 43.94
CA ALA A 314 -14.76 -8.86 43.34
C ALA A 314 -13.56 -8.22 42.61
N SER A 315 -12.76 -8.99 41.86
CA SER A 315 -11.73 -8.45 40.94
C SER A 315 -11.99 -8.94 39.51
N MET A 316 -13.21 -8.74 39.00
CA MET A 316 -13.46 -8.76 37.55
C MET A 316 -13.33 -7.31 37.04
N ALA A 317 -12.15 -6.70 37.24
CA ALA A 317 -11.80 -5.50 36.51
C ALA A 317 -11.50 -5.93 35.08
N SER A 318 -12.53 -5.88 34.24
CA SER A 318 -12.49 -6.31 32.86
C SER A 318 -11.27 -5.75 32.12
N SER A 319 -10.47 -6.65 31.57
CA SER A 319 -9.34 -6.42 30.65
C SER A 319 -9.85 -5.95 29.28
N HIS A 320 -10.72 -4.94 29.23
CA HIS A 320 -11.11 -4.34 27.96
C HIS A 320 -10.00 -3.42 27.44
N GLN A 321 -9.70 -3.58 26.15
CA GLN A 321 -8.80 -2.75 25.39
C GLN A 321 -9.19 -1.27 25.50
N LYS A 322 -8.46 -0.52 26.33
CA LYS A 322 -8.67 0.92 26.53
C LYS A 322 -8.22 1.68 25.28
N ILE A 323 -8.92 2.77 24.98
CA ILE A 323 -8.46 3.73 23.95
C ILE A 323 -7.04 4.17 24.31
N SER A 324 -6.12 4.12 23.36
CA SER A 324 -4.75 4.61 23.53
C SER A 324 -4.47 5.72 22.54
N VAL A 325 -3.97 6.85 23.05
CA VAL A 325 -3.60 8.00 22.21
C VAL A 325 -2.41 7.65 21.30
N THR A 326 -1.52 6.75 21.74
CA THR A 326 -0.36 6.32 20.96
C THR A 326 -0.73 5.61 19.66
N VAL A 327 -1.84 4.87 19.66
CA VAL A 327 -2.35 4.17 18.46
C VAL A 327 -2.81 5.18 17.42
N VAL A 328 -3.50 6.25 17.86
CA VAL A 328 -3.92 7.34 16.96
C VAL A 328 -2.73 8.12 16.43
N THR A 329 -1.71 8.37 17.26
CA THR A 329 -0.44 8.97 16.81
C THR A 329 0.24 8.11 15.75
N GLU A 330 0.23 6.80 15.90
CA GLU A 330 0.79 5.87 14.90
C GLU A 330 0.03 5.92 13.57
N PHE A 331 -1.31 5.94 13.60
CA PHE A 331 -2.11 6.09 12.38
C PHE A 331 -1.87 7.43 11.68
N VAL A 332 -1.73 8.52 12.43
CA VAL A 332 -1.36 9.83 11.87
C VAL A 332 0.03 9.77 11.22
N ARG A 333 1.01 9.14 11.87
CA ARG A 333 2.36 8.96 11.31
C ARG A 333 2.34 8.17 9.99
N LEU A 334 1.57 7.08 9.93
CA LEU A 334 1.39 6.31 8.70
C LEU A 334 0.71 7.14 7.60
N ASN A 335 -0.24 7.98 7.98
CA ASN A 335 -0.90 8.89 7.06
C ASN A 335 0.04 9.97 6.53
N GLU A 336 0.91 10.54 7.36
CA GLU A 336 1.94 11.50 6.95
C GLU A 336 2.89 10.90 5.90
N GLU A 337 3.26 9.63 6.10
CA GLU A 337 4.09 8.88 5.17
C GLU A 337 3.38 8.68 3.82
N ALA A 338 2.10 8.30 3.85
CA ALA A 338 1.27 8.14 2.66
C ALA A 338 1.05 9.47 1.90
N VAL A 339 0.81 10.56 2.63
CA VAL A 339 0.71 11.91 2.05
C VAL A 339 2.02 12.32 1.39
N SER A 340 3.16 12.03 2.03
CA SER A 340 4.48 12.31 1.45
C SER A 340 4.66 11.58 0.11
N ARG A 341 4.28 10.31 0.03
CA ARG A 341 4.28 9.56 -1.25
C ARG A 341 3.35 10.18 -2.29
N CYS A 342 2.13 10.56 -1.90
CA CYS A 342 1.16 11.19 -2.82
C CYS A 342 1.72 12.45 -3.49
N THR A 343 2.55 13.22 -2.79
CA THR A 343 3.20 14.42 -3.35
C THR A 343 4.32 14.12 -4.36
N LEU A 344 4.87 12.89 -4.36
CA LEU A 344 5.88 12.46 -5.34
C LEU A 344 5.27 12.09 -6.69
N PHE A 345 4.03 11.58 -6.70
CA PHE A 345 3.40 11.07 -7.91
C PHE A 345 2.89 12.16 -8.84
N SER A 346 2.58 13.35 -8.35
CA SER A 346 2.05 14.42 -9.20
C SER A 346 2.51 15.79 -8.73
N SER A 347 2.83 16.65 -9.69
CA SER A 347 3.07 18.08 -9.45
C SER A 347 1.80 18.91 -9.60
N GLN A 348 0.68 18.32 -10.06
CA GLN A 348 -0.58 19.03 -10.26
C GLN A 348 -1.34 19.16 -8.94
N PRO A 349 -1.69 20.40 -8.49
CA PRO A 349 -2.39 20.61 -7.22
C PRO A 349 -3.73 19.86 -7.12
N ALA A 350 -4.47 19.74 -8.22
CA ALA A 350 -5.75 19.02 -8.26
C ALA A 350 -5.60 17.52 -7.95
N ALA A 351 -4.60 16.87 -8.54
CA ALA A 351 -4.32 15.45 -8.31
C ALA A 351 -3.77 15.21 -6.90
N ILE A 352 -2.87 16.07 -6.42
CA ILE A 352 -2.37 16.01 -5.04
C ILE A 352 -3.53 16.14 -4.05
N ALA A 353 -4.40 17.14 -4.22
CA ALA A 353 -5.54 17.33 -3.34
C ALA A 353 -6.49 16.13 -3.35
N ALA A 354 -6.78 15.54 -4.52
CA ALA A 354 -7.61 14.34 -4.61
C ALA A 354 -7.00 13.15 -3.84
N ASN A 355 -5.70 12.89 -4.03
CA ASN A 355 -4.99 11.79 -3.37
C ASN A 355 -4.88 12.02 -1.86
N VAL A 356 -4.49 13.23 -1.44
CA VAL A 356 -4.38 13.61 -0.02
C VAL A 356 -5.73 13.51 0.68
N ARG A 357 -6.82 13.93 0.03
CA ARG A 357 -8.18 13.73 0.55
C ARG A 357 -8.47 12.25 0.74
N ALA A 358 -8.27 11.43 -0.29
CA ALA A 358 -8.53 9.99 -0.22
C ALA A 358 -7.74 9.29 0.91
N VAL A 359 -6.48 9.67 1.12
CA VAL A 359 -5.64 9.18 2.22
C VAL A 359 -6.13 9.70 3.58
N PHE A 360 -6.48 10.98 3.69
CA PHE A 360 -6.98 11.58 4.93
C PHE A 360 -8.35 11.01 5.35
N THR A 361 -9.27 10.79 4.40
CA THR A 361 -10.55 10.13 4.66
C THR A 361 -10.33 8.72 5.22
N CYS A 362 -9.30 8.01 4.79
CA CYS A 362 -8.95 6.70 5.36
C CYS A 362 -8.49 6.81 6.82
N LEU A 363 -7.71 7.83 7.18
CA LEU A 363 -7.34 8.09 8.58
C LEU A 363 -8.56 8.44 9.43
N LEU A 364 -9.44 9.31 8.92
CA LEU A 364 -10.68 9.65 9.61
C LEU A 364 -11.49 8.39 9.92
N ASP A 365 -11.66 7.51 8.93
CA ASP A 365 -12.36 6.23 9.05
C ASP A 365 -11.79 5.35 10.17
N GLN A 366 -10.47 5.17 10.16
CA GLN A 366 -9.74 4.37 11.14
C GLN A 366 -9.84 4.95 12.55
N VAL A 367 -9.61 6.25 12.70
CA VAL A 367 -9.58 6.91 14.02
C VAL A 367 -10.98 6.99 14.62
N TYR A 368 -12.00 7.36 13.84
CA TYR A 368 -13.36 7.43 14.37
C TYR A 368 -13.84 6.02 14.78
N THR A 369 -13.56 4.99 13.97
CA THR A 369 -13.95 3.62 14.28
C THR A 369 -13.27 3.14 15.57
N TYR A 370 -11.96 3.35 15.67
CA TYR A 370 -11.18 2.98 16.85
C TYR A 370 -11.70 3.62 18.14
N ILE A 371 -11.97 4.93 18.11
CA ILE A 371 -12.46 5.70 19.25
C ILE A 371 -13.89 5.30 19.60
N THR A 372 -14.78 5.21 18.62
CA THR A 372 -16.19 4.86 18.81
C THR A 372 -16.30 3.49 19.46
N ASP A 373 -15.66 2.47 18.87
CA ASP A 373 -15.66 1.12 19.43
C ASP A 373 -15.04 1.09 20.84
N GLY A 374 -14.01 1.89 21.08
CA GLY A 374 -13.38 2.02 22.40
C GLY A 374 -14.30 2.63 23.46
N LEU A 375 -15.07 3.66 23.09
CA LEU A 375 -16.07 4.28 23.96
C LEU A 375 -17.24 3.32 24.22
N GLU A 376 -17.68 2.58 23.21
CA GLU A 376 -18.74 1.58 23.36
C GLU A 376 -18.32 0.44 24.29
N ARG A 377 -17.10 -0.11 24.13
CA ARG A 377 -16.55 -1.09 25.08
C ARG A 377 -16.46 -0.56 26.51
N ALA A 378 -16.08 0.72 26.69
CA ALA A 378 -16.05 1.33 28.02
C ALA A 378 -17.46 1.51 28.60
N ARG A 379 -18.45 1.80 27.74
CA ARG A 379 -19.87 1.92 28.10
C ARG A 379 -20.49 0.59 28.52
N ASP A 380 -20.04 -0.53 27.96
CA ASP A 380 -20.52 -1.86 28.35
C ASP A 380 -20.25 -2.13 29.84
N SER A 381 -19.12 -1.67 30.38
CA SER A 381 -18.83 -1.77 31.82
C SER A 381 -19.79 -0.93 32.69
N LEU A 382 -20.24 0.24 32.22
CA LEU A 382 -21.29 1.03 32.90
C LEU A 382 -22.62 0.28 32.89
N THR A 383 -22.95 -0.34 31.75
CA THR A 383 -24.19 -1.12 31.57
C THR A 383 -24.20 -2.35 32.47
N GLU A 384 -23.08 -3.05 32.59
CA GLU A 384 -22.93 -4.18 33.51
C GLU A 384 -23.08 -3.73 34.98
N ALA A 385 -22.44 -2.63 35.37
CA ALA A 385 -22.60 -2.06 36.71
C ALA A 385 -24.04 -1.66 37.01
N ALA A 386 -24.77 -1.11 36.03
CA ALA A 386 -26.19 -0.80 36.16
C ALA A 386 -27.04 -2.06 36.36
N ALA A 387 -26.80 -3.12 35.58
CA ALA A 387 -27.50 -4.39 35.72
C ALA A 387 -27.26 -5.06 37.08
N LEU A 388 -26.05 -4.92 37.65
CA LEU A 388 -25.76 -5.37 39.00
C LEU A 388 -26.65 -4.63 40.02
N ARG A 389 -26.75 -3.30 39.93
CA ARG A 389 -27.62 -2.49 40.80
C ARG A 389 -29.08 -2.92 40.74
N GLU A 390 -29.64 -3.14 39.55
CA GLU A 390 -31.04 -3.57 39.38
C GLU A 390 -31.35 -4.91 40.04
N ARG A 391 -30.41 -5.88 39.93
CA ARG A 391 -30.57 -7.20 40.58
C ARG A 391 -30.70 -7.09 42.10
N PHE A 392 -30.07 -6.08 42.72
CA PHE A 392 -30.19 -5.85 44.17
C PHE A 392 -31.53 -5.24 44.57
N VAL A 393 -32.06 -4.30 43.78
CA VAL A 393 -33.38 -3.70 44.03
C VAL A 393 -34.47 -4.78 44.03
N LEU A 394 -34.42 -5.74 43.10
CA LEU A 394 -35.38 -6.85 43.06
C LEU A 394 -35.17 -7.89 44.19
N GLY A 395 -33.91 -8.19 44.55
CA GLY A 395 -33.58 -9.18 45.58
C GLY A 395 -33.99 -8.78 47.00
N THR A 396 -33.97 -7.48 47.32
CA THR A 396 -34.38 -6.95 48.63
C THR A 396 -35.89 -7.06 48.89
N ILE A 397 -36.70 -7.09 47.83
CA ILE A 397 -38.17 -7.26 47.92
C ILE A 397 -38.56 -8.68 48.37
N VAL A 398 -37.70 -9.68 48.10
CA VAL A 398 -38.08 -11.11 48.19
C VAL A 398 -37.68 -11.79 49.51
N ASN A 399 -36.70 -11.30 50.28
CA ASN A 399 -36.33 -11.95 51.55
C ASN A 399 -35.62 -11.07 52.59
N ARG A 400 -36.30 -10.80 53.71
CA ARG A 400 -35.79 -10.01 54.87
C ARG A 400 -34.72 -10.74 55.71
N ARG A 401 -34.48 -12.04 55.48
CA ARG A 401 -33.56 -12.88 56.28
C ARG A 401 -32.08 -12.77 55.89
N VAL A 402 -31.73 -11.96 54.89
CA VAL A 402 -30.34 -11.84 54.38
C VAL A 402 -29.84 -10.39 54.35
N ALA A 403 -30.20 -9.59 55.36
CA ALA A 403 -29.88 -8.16 55.40
C ALA A 403 -28.38 -7.85 55.30
N ALA A 404 -27.51 -8.64 55.96
CA ALA A 404 -26.06 -8.44 55.91
C ALA A 404 -25.45 -8.74 54.53
N ALA A 405 -25.90 -9.82 53.86
CA ALA A 405 -25.41 -10.11 52.51
C ALA A 405 -25.99 -9.14 51.47
N ALA A 406 -27.22 -8.66 51.68
CA ALA A 406 -27.81 -7.61 50.84
C ALA A 406 -27.04 -6.29 50.94
N ALA A 407 -26.62 -5.89 52.15
CA ALA A 407 -25.79 -4.70 52.36
C ALA A 407 -24.41 -4.84 51.69
N SER A 408 -23.74 -5.99 51.89
CA SER A 408 -22.45 -6.26 51.24
C SER A 408 -22.54 -6.27 49.71
N ALA A 409 -23.65 -6.73 49.16
CA ALA A 409 -23.82 -6.81 47.71
C ALA A 409 -24.19 -5.45 47.09
N ALA A 410 -24.95 -4.61 47.81
CA ALA A 410 -25.18 -3.22 47.43
C ALA A 410 -23.88 -2.41 47.39
N GLU A 411 -23.00 -2.59 48.38
CA GLU A 411 -21.68 -1.93 48.41
C GLU A 411 -20.80 -2.37 47.23
N ALA A 412 -20.83 -3.67 46.88
CA ALA A 412 -20.12 -4.17 45.71
C ALA A 412 -20.67 -3.58 44.38
N ALA A 413 -21.98 -3.35 44.30
CA ALA A 413 -22.62 -2.70 43.15
C ALA A 413 -22.19 -1.22 43.02
N ALA A 414 -22.11 -0.51 44.14
CA ALA A 414 -21.65 0.87 44.20
C ALA A 414 -20.19 0.98 43.77
N ALA A 415 -19.31 0.12 44.28
CA ALA A 415 -17.90 0.05 43.89
C ALA A 415 -17.72 -0.28 42.38
N ALA A 416 -18.55 -1.17 41.83
CA ALA A 416 -18.57 -1.44 40.39
C ALA A 416 -19.02 -0.20 39.58
N GLY A 417 -20.02 0.54 40.08
CA GLY A 417 -20.46 1.81 39.50
C GLY A 417 -19.37 2.88 39.50
N GLU A 418 -18.67 3.06 40.61
CA GLU A 418 -17.59 4.04 40.74
C GLU A 418 -16.41 3.71 39.82
N SER A 419 -15.98 2.45 39.78
CA SER A 419 -14.86 2.00 38.93
C SER A 419 -15.18 2.10 37.44
N SER A 420 -16.40 1.73 37.02
CA SER A 420 -16.86 1.87 35.64
C SER A 420 -17.00 3.34 35.22
N PHE A 421 -17.53 4.21 36.09
CA PHE A 421 -17.56 5.66 35.89
C PHE A 421 -16.16 6.23 35.67
N ARG A 422 -15.21 5.93 36.57
CA ARG A 422 -13.83 6.41 36.46
C ARG A 422 -13.17 5.94 35.17
N SER A 423 -13.37 4.66 34.81
CA SER A 423 -12.83 4.09 33.58
C SER A 423 -13.39 4.78 32.33
N PHE A 424 -14.70 5.02 32.30
CA PHE A 424 -15.34 5.70 31.18
C PHE A 424 -14.85 7.15 31.02
N MET A 425 -14.71 7.90 32.11
CA MET A 425 -14.18 9.27 32.06
C MET A 425 -12.76 9.34 31.49
N VAL A 426 -11.89 8.36 31.82
CA VAL A 426 -10.56 8.25 31.21
C VAL A 426 -10.67 7.98 29.70
N SER A 427 -11.60 7.13 29.27
CA SER A 427 -11.83 6.87 27.84
C SER A 427 -12.31 8.13 27.10
N VAL A 428 -13.20 8.93 27.68
CA VAL A 428 -13.66 10.22 27.12
C VAL A 428 -12.49 11.21 27.01
N GLN A 429 -11.65 11.31 28.04
CA GLN A 429 -10.46 12.16 27.99
C GLN A 429 -9.51 11.77 26.85
N ARG A 430 -9.25 10.46 26.72
CA ARG A 430 -8.39 9.93 25.65
C ARG A 430 -8.98 10.13 24.26
N CYS A 431 -10.30 9.97 24.12
CA CYS A 431 -11.04 10.35 22.91
C CYS A 431 -10.77 11.81 22.53
N GLY A 432 -10.95 12.75 23.46
CA GLY A 432 -10.70 14.17 23.22
C GLY A 432 -9.25 14.47 22.79
N SER A 433 -8.27 13.84 23.44
CA SER A 433 -6.86 13.96 23.01
C SER A 433 -6.62 13.41 21.60
N SER A 434 -7.23 12.27 21.26
CA SER A 434 -7.11 11.70 19.91
C SER A 434 -7.72 12.59 18.83
N VAL A 435 -8.89 13.19 19.09
CA VAL A 435 -9.53 14.16 18.18
C VAL A 435 -8.63 15.37 17.98
N ALA A 436 -8.03 15.91 19.05
CA ALA A 436 -7.13 17.04 18.98
C ALA A 436 -5.89 16.75 18.11
N ILE A 437 -5.33 15.53 18.19
CA ILE A 437 -4.20 15.13 17.34
C ILE A 437 -4.59 15.15 15.86
N VAL A 438 -5.75 14.61 15.49
CA VAL A 438 -6.22 14.60 14.10
C VAL A 438 -6.48 16.02 13.59
N GLN A 439 -7.12 16.87 14.41
CA GLN A 439 -7.35 18.28 14.07
C GLN A 439 -6.03 19.04 13.86
N GLN A 440 -5.04 18.81 14.74
CA GLN A 440 -3.73 19.43 14.64
C GLN A 440 -2.96 18.96 13.40
N TYR A 441 -3.02 17.67 13.08
CA TYR A 441 -2.45 17.11 11.86
C TYR A 441 -3.11 17.72 10.61
N PHE A 442 -4.44 17.83 10.60
CA PHE A 442 -5.16 18.46 9.50
C PHE A 442 -4.71 19.92 9.30
N ALA A 443 -4.65 20.70 10.37
CA ALA A 443 -4.26 22.11 10.30
C ALA A 443 -2.82 22.31 9.80
N ASN A 444 -1.86 21.49 10.27
CA ASN A 444 -0.45 21.68 9.96
C ASN A 444 -0.02 21.11 8.62
N SER A 445 -0.58 19.97 8.22
CA SER A 445 -0.05 19.16 7.13
C SER A 445 -1.01 19.05 5.95
N ILE A 446 -2.27 18.72 6.22
CA ILE A 446 -3.27 18.45 5.16
C ILE A 446 -3.79 19.75 4.56
N SER A 447 -4.17 20.72 5.40
CA SER A 447 -4.83 21.96 5.01
C SER A 447 -4.09 22.68 3.87
N ARG A 448 -2.77 22.85 4.01
CA ARG A 448 -1.92 23.52 3.01
C ARG A 448 -1.92 22.84 1.63
N LEU A 449 -2.11 21.51 1.58
CA LEU A 449 -2.14 20.74 0.34
C LEU A 449 -3.51 20.82 -0.35
N LEU A 450 -4.55 21.20 0.39
CA LEU A 450 -5.92 21.32 -0.12
C LEU A 450 -6.30 22.76 -0.52
N LEU A 451 -5.69 23.77 0.11
CA LEU A 451 -5.96 25.19 -0.17
C LEU A 451 -5.83 25.60 -1.65
N PRO A 452 -4.91 25.06 -2.46
CA PRO A 452 -4.81 25.43 -3.88
C PRO A 452 -5.98 24.98 -4.75
N VAL A 453 -6.89 24.14 -4.23
CA VAL A 453 -8.00 23.56 -4.99
C VAL A 453 -9.32 24.00 -4.36
N ASP A 454 -10.11 24.74 -5.14
CA ASP A 454 -11.39 25.28 -4.69
C ASP A 454 -12.32 24.20 -4.14
N GLY A 455 -12.84 24.43 -2.93
CA GLY A 455 -13.76 23.52 -2.24
C GLY A 455 -13.12 22.28 -1.60
N ALA A 456 -11.88 21.91 -1.94
CA ALA A 456 -11.24 20.70 -1.41
C ALA A 456 -11.03 20.76 0.11
N HIS A 457 -10.55 21.90 0.61
CA HIS A 457 -10.38 22.11 2.05
C HIS A 457 -11.71 22.03 2.80
N ALA A 458 -12.75 22.71 2.29
CA ALA A 458 -14.08 22.74 2.90
C ALA A 458 -14.71 21.34 2.96
N ALA A 459 -14.61 20.57 1.87
CA ALA A 459 -15.09 19.19 1.82
C ALA A 459 -14.40 18.29 2.86
N SER A 460 -13.08 18.42 3.04
CA SER A 460 -12.36 17.66 4.07
C SER A 460 -12.69 18.10 5.50
N CYS A 461 -12.96 19.39 5.73
CA CYS A 461 -13.46 19.87 7.01
C CYS A 461 -14.83 19.27 7.34
N GLU A 462 -15.72 19.19 6.35
CA GLU A 462 -17.05 18.58 6.51
C GLU A 462 -16.94 17.07 6.80
N GLU A 463 -16.12 16.33 6.04
CA GLU A 463 -15.86 14.90 6.32
C GLU A 463 -15.28 14.68 7.72
N MET A 464 -14.32 15.52 8.14
CA MET A 464 -13.78 15.46 9.50
C MET A 464 -14.86 15.74 10.55
N ALA A 465 -15.71 16.74 10.35
CA ALA A 465 -16.81 17.04 11.28
C ALA A 465 -17.81 15.88 11.40
N ILE A 466 -18.17 15.24 10.28
CA ILE A 466 -19.06 14.07 10.25
C ILE A 466 -18.44 12.90 11.03
N ALA A 467 -17.16 12.61 10.80
CA ALA A 467 -16.45 11.53 11.49
C ALA A 467 -16.38 11.79 13.01
N MET A 468 -16.07 13.03 13.42
CA MET A 468 -15.98 13.38 14.85
C MET A 468 -17.35 13.40 15.54
N SER A 469 -18.42 13.82 14.87
CA SER A 469 -19.78 13.83 15.44
C SER A 469 -20.26 12.44 15.85
N SER A 470 -19.83 11.39 15.14
CA SER A 470 -20.16 10.01 15.50
C SER A 470 -19.51 9.60 16.83
N ALA A 471 -18.24 9.95 17.04
CA ALA A 471 -17.53 9.70 18.31
C ALA A 471 -18.12 10.54 19.46
N GLU A 472 -18.52 11.78 19.20
CA GLU A 472 -19.24 12.63 20.16
C GLU A 472 -20.57 12.00 20.58
N GLY A 473 -21.33 11.43 19.64
CA GLY A 473 -22.58 10.73 19.92
C GLY A 473 -22.39 9.52 20.86
N ALA A 474 -21.31 8.75 20.69
CA ALA A 474 -20.98 7.64 21.57
C ALA A 474 -20.56 8.12 22.98
N ALA A 475 -19.75 9.18 23.05
CA ALA A 475 -19.35 9.80 24.32
C ALA A 475 -20.56 10.35 25.08
N TYR A 476 -21.46 11.07 24.41
CA TYR A 476 -22.67 11.63 24.99
C TYR A 476 -23.55 10.54 25.62
N LYS A 477 -23.80 9.44 24.90
CA LYS A 477 -24.60 8.31 25.42
C LYS A 477 -24.00 7.73 26.70
N GLY A 478 -22.69 7.55 26.74
CA GLY A 478 -22.04 7.02 27.95
C GLY A 478 -21.97 8.04 29.09
N LEU A 479 -21.79 9.34 28.80
CA LEU A 479 -21.89 10.40 29.82
C LEU A 479 -23.29 10.47 30.43
N GLN A 480 -24.33 10.25 29.65
CA GLN A 480 -25.69 10.17 30.16
C GLN A 480 -25.85 8.98 31.13
N GLN A 481 -25.31 7.81 30.80
CA GLN A 481 -25.28 6.66 31.71
C GLN A 481 -24.42 6.89 32.97
N CYS A 482 -23.35 7.70 32.86
CA CYS A 482 -22.58 8.14 34.01
C CYS A 482 -23.43 9.00 34.96
N ILE A 483 -24.24 9.92 34.44
CA ILE A 483 -25.19 10.71 35.24
C ILE A 483 -26.21 9.79 35.91
N GLU A 484 -26.80 8.85 35.17
CA GLU A 484 -27.73 7.86 35.72
C GLU A 484 -27.09 7.03 36.84
N THR A 485 -25.82 6.66 36.69
CA THR A 485 -25.03 5.97 37.72
C THR A 485 -24.85 6.81 38.98
N VAL A 486 -24.49 8.08 38.84
CA VAL A 486 -24.35 9.01 39.97
C VAL A 486 -25.69 9.23 40.66
N MET A 487 -26.76 9.44 39.90
CA MET A 487 -28.10 9.65 40.46
C MET A 487 -28.62 8.43 41.22
N ALA A 488 -28.40 7.23 40.69
CA ALA A 488 -28.75 5.99 41.39
C ALA A 488 -28.00 5.86 42.73
N GLU A 489 -26.75 6.33 42.80
CA GLU A 489 -25.96 6.32 44.02
C GLU A 489 -26.43 7.37 45.03
N VAL A 490 -26.79 8.58 44.57
CA VAL A 490 -27.42 9.61 45.40
C VAL A 490 -28.73 9.08 46.00
N GLU A 491 -29.60 8.47 45.19
CA GLU A 491 -30.86 7.88 45.66
C GLU A 491 -30.63 6.75 46.67
N ARG A 492 -29.60 5.92 46.46
CA ARG A 492 -29.21 4.85 47.38
C ARG A 492 -28.79 5.43 48.73
N VAL A 493 -27.86 6.39 48.74
CA VAL A 493 -27.35 7.04 49.96
C VAL A 493 -28.49 7.73 50.72
N LEU A 494 -29.33 8.51 50.04
CA LEU A 494 -30.50 9.15 50.65
C LEU A 494 -31.45 8.10 51.25
N SER A 495 -31.69 6.99 50.57
CA SER A 495 -32.58 5.93 51.08
C SER A 495 -32.03 5.19 52.29
N THR A 496 -30.70 5.07 52.41
CA THR A 496 -30.06 4.33 53.51
C THR A 496 -29.72 5.20 54.71
N GLU A 497 -29.29 6.43 54.48
CA GLU A 497 -28.76 7.31 55.52
C GLU A 497 -29.78 8.33 56.02
N GLN A 498 -30.67 8.81 55.14
CA GLN A 498 -31.67 9.82 55.49
C GLN A 498 -32.93 9.17 56.08
N LYS A 499 -33.11 9.29 57.40
CA LYS A 499 -34.24 8.70 58.12
C LYS A 499 -35.36 9.72 58.32
N ALA A 500 -36.59 9.22 58.40
CA ALA A 500 -37.75 10.06 58.75
C ALA A 500 -37.60 10.75 60.12
N THR A 501 -36.77 10.21 61.01
CA THR A 501 -36.43 10.79 62.31
C THR A 501 -35.53 12.02 62.21
N ASP A 502 -34.75 12.15 61.15
CA ASP A 502 -33.77 13.26 60.98
C ASP A 502 -34.48 14.59 60.76
N TYR A 503 -35.73 14.52 60.30
CA TYR A 503 -36.64 15.64 60.12
C TYR A 503 -37.65 15.80 61.26
N ARG A 504 -37.52 15.01 62.34
CA ARG A 504 -38.39 15.04 63.52
C ARG A 504 -37.80 15.92 64.64
N SER A 505 -38.66 16.64 65.37
CA SER A 505 -38.26 17.38 66.58
C SER A 505 -37.60 16.43 67.60
N PRO A 506 -36.57 16.86 68.36
CA PRO A 506 -36.00 16.07 69.46
C PRO A 506 -37.08 15.69 70.47
N ASP A 507 -37.08 14.45 70.94
CA ASP A 507 -38.02 13.99 71.96
C ASP A 507 -37.57 14.48 73.34
N ASN A 508 -37.97 15.70 73.68
CA ASN A 508 -37.63 16.35 74.95
C ASN A 508 -38.58 15.95 76.10
N GLY A 509 -39.34 14.85 75.97
CA GLY A 509 -40.32 14.41 76.99
C GLY A 509 -41.55 15.32 77.14
N ILE A 510 -41.63 16.40 76.35
CA ILE A 510 -42.80 17.27 76.21
C ILE A 510 -43.26 17.16 74.76
N PRO A 511 -44.51 16.76 74.46
CA PRO A 511 -44.98 16.66 73.09
C PRO A 511 -44.98 18.07 72.45
N PRO A 512 -44.19 18.30 71.38
CA PRO A 512 -44.17 19.59 70.70
C PRO A 512 -45.54 19.86 70.08
N THR A 513 -46.00 21.10 70.15
CA THR A 513 -47.21 21.53 69.42
C THR A 513 -47.02 21.23 67.93
N ILE A 514 -48.09 20.85 67.21
CA ILE A 514 -48.05 20.46 65.78
C ILE A 514 -47.31 21.52 64.93
N ASP A 515 -47.41 22.80 65.31
CA ASP A 515 -46.76 23.91 64.62
C ASP A 515 -45.25 23.99 64.87
N GLN A 516 -44.79 23.67 66.09
CA GLN A 516 -43.37 23.65 66.47
C GLN A 516 -42.62 22.53 65.73
N HIS A 517 -43.22 21.33 65.70
CA HIS A 517 -42.66 20.18 64.97
C HIS A 517 -42.52 20.46 63.47
N LYS A 518 -43.49 21.17 62.88
CA LYS A 518 -43.47 21.55 61.47
C LYS A 518 -42.47 22.66 61.16
N LEU A 519 -42.11 23.49 62.14
CA LEU A 519 -41.11 24.55 61.99
C LEU A 519 -39.69 23.95 62.02
N ASP A 520 -39.39 23.11 63.00
CA ASP A 520 -38.09 22.44 63.14
C ASP A 520 -37.76 21.57 61.92
N GLN A 521 -38.74 20.84 61.41
CA GLN A 521 -38.59 20.04 60.19
C GLN A 521 -38.16 20.89 58.99
N ARG A 522 -38.71 22.11 58.86
CA ARG A 522 -38.42 23.01 57.74
C ARG A 522 -37.08 23.71 57.87
N LEU A 523 -36.69 24.10 59.09
CA LEU A 523 -35.37 24.70 59.33
C LEU A 523 -34.24 23.72 59.01
N ARG A 524 -34.42 22.43 59.34
CA ARG A 524 -33.47 21.38 58.93
C ARG A 524 -33.39 21.23 57.42
N LEU A 525 -34.54 21.14 56.74
CA LEU A 525 -34.56 21.08 55.27
C LEU A 525 -33.91 22.31 54.61
N LYS A 526 -34.15 23.51 55.14
CA LYS A 526 -33.54 24.75 54.64
C LYS A 526 -32.02 24.73 54.79
N ARG A 527 -31.52 24.24 55.93
CA ARG A 527 -30.08 24.08 56.15
C ARG A 527 -29.48 23.09 55.16
N ASP A 528 -30.07 21.89 55.03
CA ASP A 528 -29.53 20.84 54.15
C ASP A 528 -29.50 21.32 52.68
N ILE A 529 -30.52 22.04 52.22
CA ILE A 529 -30.56 22.60 50.85
C ILE A 529 -29.53 23.72 50.65
N THR A 530 -29.27 24.52 51.69
CA THR A 530 -28.22 25.55 51.64
C THR A 530 -26.85 24.90 51.54
N GLU A 531 -26.60 23.85 52.33
CA GLU A 531 -25.35 23.08 52.30
C GLU A 531 -25.16 22.37 50.95
N TYR A 532 -26.21 21.77 50.39
CA TYR A 532 -26.16 21.23 49.03
C TYR A 532 -25.90 22.30 47.98
N GLY A 533 -26.51 23.48 48.11
CA GLY A 533 -26.24 24.62 47.22
C GLY A 533 -24.77 25.04 47.26
N GLU A 534 -24.22 25.25 48.47
CA GLU A 534 -22.80 25.60 48.66
C GLU A 534 -21.85 24.52 48.10
N PHE A 535 -22.18 23.25 48.32
CA PHE A 535 -21.40 22.14 47.78
C PHE A 535 -21.44 22.11 46.25
N VAL A 536 -22.61 22.26 45.65
CA VAL A 536 -22.77 22.19 44.20
C VAL A 536 -22.17 23.41 43.48
N CYS A 537 -22.10 24.58 44.13
CA CYS A 537 -21.32 25.72 43.63
C CYS A 537 -19.85 25.35 43.36
N SER A 538 -19.27 24.37 44.09
CA SER A 538 -17.91 23.91 43.83
C SER A 538 -17.73 23.23 42.46
N PHE A 539 -18.84 22.82 41.81
CA PHE A 539 -18.81 22.21 40.48
C PHE A 539 -18.62 23.25 39.36
N ASN A 540 -18.66 24.55 39.68
CA ASN A 540 -18.51 25.65 38.70
C ASN A 540 -19.46 25.52 37.49
N THR A 541 -20.71 25.14 37.74
CA THR A 541 -21.73 24.95 36.69
C THR A 541 -22.91 25.90 36.91
N PRO A 542 -22.93 27.09 36.26
CA PRO A 542 -23.89 28.15 36.56
C PRO A 542 -25.37 27.74 36.45
N SER A 543 -25.70 26.86 35.51
CA SER A 543 -27.06 26.36 35.32
C SER A 543 -27.55 25.52 36.50
N VAL A 544 -26.65 24.90 37.26
CA VAL A 544 -27.00 24.14 38.46
C VAL A 544 -27.15 25.09 39.64
N ASP A 545 -26.26 26.09 39.76
CA ASP A 545 -26.33 27.13 40.78
C ASP A 545 -27.68 27.86 40.73
N GLU A 546 -28.12 28.28 39.54
CA GLU A 546 -29.43 28.89 39.30
C GLU A 546 -30.61 28.02 39.77
N LYS A 547 -30.50 26.69 39.63
CA LYS A 547 -31.55 25.75 40.06
C LYS A 547 -31.62 25.62 41.57
N PHE A 548 -30.47 25.62 42.24
CA PHE A 548 -30.41 25.62 43.71
C PHE A 548 -30.87 26.97 44.29
N GLU A 549 -30.56 28.09 43.63
CA GLU A 549 -31.10 29.40 43.99
C GLU A 549 -32.64 29.45 43.84
N GLN A 550 -33.19 28.93 42.74
CA GLN A 550 -34.63 28.81 42.55
C GLN A 550 -35.29 27.95 43.64
N LEU A 551 -34.65 26.85 44.03
CA LEU A 551 -35.14 25.98 45.12
C LEU A 551 -35.12 26.70 46.47
N ALA A 552 -34.04 27.43 46.78
CA ALA A 552 -33.92 28.22 47.99
C ALA A 552 -34.99 29.33 48.05
N MET A 553 -35.22 30.04 46.93
CA MET A 553 -36.25 31.06 46.80
C MET A 553 -37.65 30.48 46.99
N PHE A 554 -37.94 29.31 46.40
CA PHE A 554 -39.23 28.64 46.57
C PHE A 554 -39.53 28.29 48.03
N ILE A 555 -38.51 27.84 48.77
CA ILE A 555 -38.64 27.54 50.20
C ILE A 555 -38.88 28.82 50.99
N GLN A 556 -38.17 29.90 50.69
CA GLN A 556 -38.36 31.19 51.35
C GLN A 556 -39.77 31.74 51.12
N LEU A 557 -40.25 31.76 49.87
CA LEU A 557 -41.61 32.18 49.51
C LEU A 557 -42.69 31.36 50.23
N ARG A 558 -42.46 30.05 50.43
CA ARG A 558 -43.38 29.19 51.17
C ARG A 558 -43.48 29.60 52.65
N GLU A 559 -42.37 30.03 53.25
CA GLU A 559 -42.36 30.50 54.64
C GLU A 559 -42.99 31.88 54.79
N ASP A 560 -42.72 32.79 53.85
CA ASP A 560 -43.30 34.13 53.83
C ASP A 560 -44.83 34.04 53.65
N TYR A 561 -45.32 33.19 52.74
CA TYR A 561 -46.75 32.96 52.54
C TYR A 561 -47.46 32.41 53.79
N LYS A 562 -46.84 31.46 54.50
CA LYS A 562 -47.43 30.91 55.74
C LYS A 562 -47.42 31.93 56.86
N SER A 563 -46.34 32.70 57.00
CA SER A 563 -46.23 33.77 57.98
C SER A 563 -47.28 34.85 57.73
N ALA A 564 -47.47 35.27 56.47
CA ALA A 564 -48.52 36.21 56.07
C ALA A 564 -49.93 35.67 56.33
N LYS A 565 -50.19 34.39 56.04
CA LYS A 565 -51.49 33.74 56.31
C LYS A 565 -51.80 33.64 57.81
N LEU A 566 -50.79 33.38 58.63
CA LEU A 566 -50.93 33.36 60.09
C LEU A 566 -51.21 34.78 60.62
N ALA A 567 -50.47 35.78 60.14
CA ALA A 567 -50.67 37.19 60.47
C ALA A 567 -52.08 37.68 60.08
N ALA A 568 -52.58 37.29 58.91
CA ALA A 568 -53.94 37.61 58.47
C ALA A 568 -55.02 36.99 59.38
N ARG A 569 -54.82 35.74 59.82
CA ARG A 569 -55.73 35.08 60.79
C ARG A 569 -55.72 35.75 62.15
N LEU A 570 -54.55 36.12 62.67
CA LEU A 570 -54.41 36.82 63.95
C LEU A 570 -55.05 38.22 63.88
N SER A 571 -54.88 38.92 62.76
CA SER A 571 -55.51 40.22 62.51
C SER A 571 -57.04 40.12 62.41
N SER A 572 -57.57 38.98 61.94
CA SER A 572 -59.03 38.73 61.93
C SER A 572 -59.62 38.35 63.29
N LEU A 573 -58.79 37.91 64.24
CA LEU A 573 -59.20 37.53 65.60
C LEU A 573 -59.19 38.72 66.57
N TRP A 574 -58.44 39.77 66.25
CA TRP A 574 -58.49 41.08 66.92
C TRP A 574 -58.90 42.15 65.91
N PRO A 575 -60.20 42.30 65.60
CA PRO A 575 -60.64 43.49 64.89
C PRO A 575 -60.28 44.69 65.76
N SER A 576 -59.52 45.62 65.19
CA SER A 576 -59.08 46.85 65.85
C SER A 576 -60.26 47.48 66.60
N SER A 577 -60.22 47.44 67.93
CA SER A 577 -61.14 48.18 68.78
C SER A 577 -60.93 49.66 68.49
N SER A 578 -61.91 50.26 67.81
CA SER A 578 -62.01 51.70 67.60
C SER A 578 -62.34 52.42 68.90
#